data_AF-A0A1I9YI16-F1
#
_entry.id   AF-A0A1I9YI16-F1
#
_cell.length_a   1.000
_cell.length_b   1.000
_cell.length_c   1.000
_cell.angle_alpha   90.00
_cell.angle_beta   90.00
_cell.angle_gamma   90.00
#
_symmetry.space_group_name_H-M   'P 1'
#
loop_
_entity.id
_entity.type
_entity.pdbx_description
1 polymer ?
#
loop_
_entity_poly.entity_id
_entity_poly.type
_entity_poly.pdbx_seq_one_letter_code
_entity_poly.pdbx_strand_id
1 'polypeptide(L)' 'MLRWPIAILIVVNVLAFVALRGAFGPTPTASGREPNRLNRQIHPDWLKVQPVSAADAADQAVVGGPAPEAPISISALPQ' A
#
# COMPACT_ATOMS: atom_id res chain seq x y z
N MET A 1 -49.09 11.92 -25.57
CA MET A 1 -48.60 13.02 -24.71
C MET A 1 -47.23 12.67 -24.10
N LEU A 2 -46.27 12.29 -24.94
CA LEU A 2 -44.95 11.79 -24.50
C LEU A 2 -43.89 12.91 -24.37
N ARG A 3 -44.18 14.10 -24.91
CA ARG A 3 -43.25 15.23 -24.95
C ARG A 3 -42.87 15.72 -23.55
N TRP A 4 -43.85 15.74 -22.64
CA TRP A 4 -43.67 16.14 -21.24
C TRP A 4 -42.79 15.17 -20.43
N PRO A 5 -43.07 13.86 -20.38
CA PRO A 5 -42.19 12.93 -19.70
C PRO A 5 -40.78 12.90 -20.31
N ILE A 6 -40.63 13.05 -21.63
CA ILE A 6 -39.31 13.16 -22.28
C ILE A 6 -38.57 14.42 -21.79
N ALA A 7 -39.23 15.57 -21.77
CA ALA A 7 -38.61 16.82 -21.31
C ALA A 7 -38.14 16.72 -19.86
N ILE A 8 -38.95 16.12 -18.98
CA ILE A 8 -38.58 15.88 -17.57
C ILE A 8 -37.36 14.95 -17.49
N LEU A 9 -37.35 13.87 -18.28
CA LEU A 9 -36.24 12.92 -18.31
C LEU A 9 -34.92 13.61 -18.70
N ILE A 10 -34.97 14.50 -19.69
CA ILE A 10 -33.81 15.27 -20.15
C ILE A 10 -33.30 16.17 -19.03
N VAL A 11 -34.19 16.93 -18.38
CA VAL A 11 -33.81 17.85 -17.29
C VAL A 11 -33.15 17.10 -16.13
N VAL A 12 -33.75 15.98 -15.71
CA VAL A 12 -33.21 15.14 -14.62
C VAL A 12 -31.82 14.58 -14.97
N ASN A 13 -31.63 14.10 -16.20
CA ASN A 13 -30.33 13.59 -16.64
C ASN A 13 -29.25 14.67 -16.67
N VAL A 14 -29.58 15.87 -17.14
CA VAL A 14 -28.64 17.01 -17.14
C VAL A 14 -28.25 17.37 -15.70
N LEU A 15 -29.22 17.45 -14.78
CA LEU A 15 -28.94 17.72 -13.37
C LEU A 15 -28.05 16.63 -12.74
N ALA A 16 -28.33 15.36 -13.01
CA ALA A 16 -27.52 14.25 -12.53
C ALA A 16 -26.07 14.32 -13.05
N PHE A 17 -25.89 14.66 -14.34
CA PHE A 17 -24.56 14.83 -14.94
C PHE A 17 -23.77 15.98 -14.30
N VAL A 18 -24.41 17.13 -14.08
CA VAL A 18 -23.80 18.29 -13.42
C VAL A 18 -23.41 17.97 -11.97
N ALA A 19 -24.28 17.25 -11.25
CA ALA A 19 -23.98 16.80 -9.89
C ALA A 19 -22.78 15.85 -9.83
N LEU A 20 -22.72 14.86 -10.73
CA LEU A 20 -21.61 13.90 -10.81
C LEU A 20 -20.28 14.55 -11.21
N ARG A 21 -20.33 15.63 -12.02
CA ARG A 21 -19.14 16.40 -12.42
C ARG A 21 -18.57 17.28 -11.30
N GLY A 22 -19.16 17.27 -10.10
CA GLY A 22 -18.63 17.99 -8.94
C GLY A 22 -19.01 19.48 -8.91
N ALA A 23 -20.11 19.87 -9.57
CA ALA A 23 -20.63 21.25 -9.46
C ALA A 23 -21.03 21.64 -8.02
N PHE A 24 -21.27 20.64 -7.15
CA PHE A 24 -21.58 20.82 -5.73
C PHE A 24 -20.35 20.63 -4.82
N GLY A 25 -19.14 20.64 -5.38
CA GLY A 25 -17.90 20.41 -4.66
C GLY A 25 -17.17 19.15 -5.12
N PRO A 26 -15.95 18.92 -4.62
CA PRO A 26 -15.13 17.78 -5.01
C PRO A 26 -15.90 16.48 -4.79
N THR A 27 -15.93 15.62 -5.80
CA THR A 27 -16.55 14.31 -5.68
C THR A 27 -15.87 13.54 -4.55
N PRO A 28 -16.60 12.82 -3.68
CA PRO A 28 -16.00 12.04 -2.58
C PRO A 28 -15.06 10.93 -3.08
N THR A 29 -15.07 10.67 -4.39
CA THR A 29 -14.21 9.72 -5.10
C THR A 29 -13.03 10.36 -5.80
N ALA A 30 -12.88 11.69 -5.76
CA ALA A 30 -11.60 12.33 -6.00
C ALA A 30 -10.70 11.91 -4.83
N SER A 31 -10.10 10.73 -5.00
CA SER A 31 -9.10 10.11 -4.15
C SER A 31 -8.08 11.18 -3.78
N GLY A 32 -8.36 11.86 -2.67
CA GLY A 32 -7.36 12.47 -1.85
C GLY A 32 -6.50 11.29 -1.44
N ARG A 33 -5.35 11.19 -2.12
CA ARG A 33 -4.07 10.76 -1.57
C ARG A 33 -4.28 9.89 -0.34
N GLU A 34 -4.00 8.60 -0.43
CA GLU A 34 -3.71 7.77 0.74
C GLU A 34 -2.90 8.63 1.74
N PRO A 35 -3.51 9.25 2.78
CA PRO A 35 -2.81 10.24 3.60
C PRO A 35 -1.74 9.55 4.45
N ASN A 36 -1.83 8.23 4.44
CA ASN A 36 -1.01 7.29 5.14
C ASN A 36 -0.57 6.18 4.20
N ARG A 37 -0.01 6.53 3.02
CA ARG A 37 1.07 5.64 2.54
C ARG A 37 2.05 5.64 3.68
N LEU A 38 2.14 4.52 4.39
CA LEU A 38 2.99 4.30 5.54
C LEU A 38 4.46 4.28 5.06
N ASN A 39 4.90 5.40 4.49
CA ASN A 39 6.27 5.71 4.07
C ASN A 39 7.07 6.12 5.32
N ARG A 40 6.86 5.35 6.38
CA ARG A 40 7.55 5.38 7.68
C ARG A 40 7.64 3.97 8.28
N GLN A 41 7.23 2.91 7.57
CA GLN A 41 7.56 1.55 8.01
C GLN A 41 9.07 1.33 7.99
N ILE A 42 9.78 2.02 7.10
CA ILE A 42 11.22 1.93 6.96
C ILE A 42 11.77 3.33 7.20
N HIS A 43 12.51 3.50 8.30
CA HIS A 43 13.30 4.69 8.57
C HIS A 43 14.69 4.44 8.00
N PRO A 44 15.02 4.92 6.78
CA PRO A 44 16.32 4.68 6.18
C PRO A 44 17.45 5.24 7.06
N ASP A 45 17.18 6.32 7.80
CA ASP A 45 18.08 6.95 8.76
C ASP A 45 18.45 6.03 9.95
N TRP A 46 17.65 4.99 10.19
CA TRP A 46 17.89 3.99 11.24
C TRP A 46 18.56 2.73 10.71
N LEU A 47 18.74 2.62 9.39
CA LEU A 47 19.42 1.50 8.77
C LEU A 47 20.95 1.68 8.92
N LYS A 48 21.53 0.98 9.90
CA LYS A 48 22.99 0.91 10.05
C LYS A 48 23.52 -0.22 9.18
N VAL A 49 24.34 0.12 8.18
CA VAL A 49 25.07 -0.86 7.37
C VAL A 49 26.31 -1.29 8.15
N GLN A 50 26.34 -2.55 8.59
CA GLN A 50 27.51 -3.15 9.23
C GLN A 50 28.24 -4.01 8.18
N PRO A 51 29.56 -3.84 7.97
CA PRO A 51 30.31 -4.75 7.11
C PRO A 51 30.25 -6.17 7.68
N VAL A 52 29.89 -7.12 6.84
CA VAL A 52 29.90 -8.55 7.18
C VAL A 52 31.35 -8.96 7.40
N SER A 53 31.67 -9.50 8.58
CA SER A 53 33.02 -10.00 8.85
C SER A 53 33.26 -11.30 8.08
N ALA A 54 34.52 -11.66 7.82
CA ALA A 54 34.84 -12.90 7.09
C ALA A 54 34.31 -14.17 7.78
N ALA A 55 34.05 -14.10 9.10
CA ALA A 55 33.42 -15.19 9.85
C ALA A 55 31.90 -15.29 9.57
N ASP A 56 31.22 -14.16 9.38
CA ASP A 56 29.77 -14.10 9.12
C ASP A 56 29.43 -14.29 7.63
N ALA A 57 30.42 -14.18 6.74
CA ALA A 57 30.25 -14.37 5.30
C ALA A 57 29.93 -15.82 4.91
N ALA A 58 30.30 -16.80 5.75
CA ALA A 58 29.99 -18.21 5.55
C ALA A 58 28.48 -18.52 5.69
N ASP A 59 27.74 -17.70 6.45
CA ASP A 59 26.31 -17.83 6.66
C ASP A 59 25.46 -17.08 5.62
N GLN A 60 26.11 -16.51 4.60
CA GLN A 60 25.40 -15.78 3.55
C GLN A 60 24.76 -16.76 2.57
N ALA A 61 23.43 -16.70 2.46
CA ALA A 61 22.68 -17.54 1.54
C ALA A 61 23.09 -17.26 0.08
N VAL A 62 23.65 -18.27 -0.59
CA VAL A 62 23.97 -18.24 -2.02
C VAL A 62 22.75 -18.66 -2.82
N VAL A 63 22.33 -17.85 -3.79
CA VAL A 63 21.17 -18.15 -4.66
C VAL A 63 21.42 -19.46 -5.41
N GLY A 64 20.59 -20.48 -5.14
CA GLY A 64 20.71 -21.81 -5.74
C GLY A 64 21.61 -22.79 -4.97
N GLY A 65 22.22 -22.36 -3.85
CA GLY A 65 22.94 -23.23 -2.93
C GLY A 65 22.03 -23.83 -1.84
N PRO A 66 22.49 -24.87 -1.13
CA PRO A 66 21.82 -25.35 0.08
C PRO A 66 21.80 -24.25 1.15
N ALA A 67 20.73 -24.22 1.95
CA ALA A 67 20.57 -23.21 3.00
C ALA A 67 21.70 -23.32 4.04
N PRO A 68 22.30 -22.20 4.50
CA PRO A 68 23.28 -22.22 5.58
C PRO A 68 22.67 -22.80 6.87
N GLU A 69 23.40 -23.68 7.56
CA GLU A 69 22.95 -24.22 8.85
C GLU A 69 23.07 -23.13 9.93
N ALA A 70 21.92 -22.75 10.50
CA ALA A 70 21.92 -21.81 11.62
C ALA A 70 22.51 -22.48 12.89
N PRO A 71 23.42 -21.82 13.61
CA PRO A 71 23.91 -22.32 14.91
C PRO A 71 22.81 -22.15 15.97
N ILE A 72 21.82 -23.04 15.97
CA ILE A 72 20.74 -23.08 16.96
C ILE A 72 21.21 -23.74 18.25
N SER A 73 21.71 -22.93 19.19
CA SER A 73 21.90 -23.36 20.58
C SER A 73 20.59 -23.21 21.35
N ILE A 74 19.88 -24.32 21.57
CA ILE A 74 18.66 -24.35 22.39
C ILE A 74 19.05 -24.15 23.86
N SER A 75 18.46 -23.14 24.50
CA SER A 75 18.59 -22.94 25.94
C SER A 75 17.80 -24.02 26.69
N ALA A 76 18.43 -24.72 27.63
CA ALA A 76 17.76 -25.73 28.45
C ALA A 76 16.62 -25.09 29.27
N LEU A 77 15.41 -25.64 29.16
CA LEU A 77 14.26 -25.24 29.97
C LEU A 77 14.51 -25.66 31.44
N PRO A 78 14.42 -24.74 32.41
CA PRO A 78 14.45 -25.11 33.83
C PRO A 78 13.19 -25.92 34.18
N GLN A 79 13.37 -27.02 34.91
CA GLN A 79 12.29 -27.88 35.42
C GLN A 79 11.62 -27.28 36.65
#